data_AF-A0A9X0PZN4-F1
#
_entry.id   AF-A0A9X0PZN4-F1
#
_cell.length_a   1.000
_cell.length_b   1.000
_cell.length_c   1.000
_cell.angle_alpha   90.00
_cell.angle_beta   90.00
_cell.angle_gamma   90.00
#
_symmetry.space_group_name_H-M   'P 1'
#
loop_
_entity.id
_entity.type
_entity.pdbx_description
1 polymer ?
#
loop_
_entity_poly.entity_id
_entity_poly.type
_entity_poly.pdbx_seq_one_letter_code
_entity_poly.pdbx_strand_id
1 'polypeptide(L)'
;MSINKRWLTFVLSDDGSFDELIIKIELAFKHKLICIDDEGRYIASADLDEFSINVIDKVDRLSKLLCDEDYTLKITIYSEEYFNDEFEEYIKKILHKNGIQWKRCVWTPDKLAC
;
A
#
# COMPACT_ATOMS: atom_id res chain seq x y z
N MET A 1 -9.06 -23.74 5.93
CA MET A 1 -9.48 -22.41 6.43
C MET A 1 -9.23 -21.42 5.31
N SER A 2 -10.25 -20.70 4.84
CA SER A 2 -10.02 -19.57 3.96
C SER A 2 -9.34 -18.48 4.77
N ILE A 3 -8.12 -18.11 4.41
CA ILE A 3 -7.48 -16.92 4.96
C ILE A 3 -8.25 -15.75 4.32
N ASN A 4 -9.18 -15.15 5.05
CA ASN A 4 -9.85 -13.94 4.59
C ASN A 4 -8.79 -12.86 4.50
N LYS A 5 -8.37 -12.49 3.28
CA LYS A 5 -7.33 -11.48 3.10
C LYS A 5 -7.99 -10.12 3.17
N ARG A 6 -7.88 -9.45 4.31
CA ARG A 6 -8.31 -8.05 4.43
C ARG A 6 -7.16 -7.13 4.11
N TRP A 7 -7.49 -5.95 3.60
CA TRP A 7 -6.49 -4.92 3.38
C TRP A 7 -6.97 -3.53 3.76
N LEU A 8 -6.02 -2.76 4.28
CA LEU A 8 -6.12 -1.34 4.51
C LEU A 8 -5.42 -0.62 3.37
N THR A 9 -6.14 0.23 2.67
CA THR A 9 -5.64 0.96 1.51
C THR A 9 -5.50 2.44 1.83
N PHE A 10 -4.34 3.01 1.55
CA PHE A 10 -4.05 4.43 1.61
C PHE A 10 -3.89 4.98 0.20
N VAL A 11 -4.58 6.08 -0.10
CA VAL A 11 -4.33 6.88 -1.31
C VAL A 11 -3.29 7.93 -0.94
N LEU A 12 -2.06 7.75 -1.44
CA LEU A 12 -0.92 8.56 -1.09
C LEU A 12 -0.88 9.84 -1.94
N SER A 13 -0.62 10.97 -1.29
CA SER A 13 -0.46 12.26 -1.93
C SER A 13 1.04 12.54 -2.05
N ASP A 14 1.66 12.12 -3.16
CA ASP A 14 3.07 12.39 -3.45
C ASP A 14 3.22 12.86 -4.91
N ASP A 15 3.91 13.98 -5.08
CA ASP A 15 4.21 14.58 -6.38
C ASP A 15 5.55 14.10 -6.95
N GLY A 16 6.34 13.39 -6.15
CA GLY A 16 7.60 12.78 -6.55
C GLY A 16 7.42 11.60 -7.51
N SER A 17 8.54 11.08 -7.97
CA SER A 17 8.63 9.85 -8.76
C SER A 17 8.32 8.61 -7.91
N PHE A 18 8.01 7.50 -8.59
CA PHE A 18 7.77 6.22 -7.91
C PHE A 18 8.99 5.79 -7.09
N ASP A 19 10.20 5.92 -7.64
CA ASP A 19 11.44 5.54 -6.94
C ASP A 19 11.67 6.35 -5.65
N GLU A 20 11.42 7.67 -5.68
CA GLU A 20 11.51 8.52 -4.50
C GLU A 20 10.49 8.11 -3.43
N LEU A 21 9.27 7.75 -3.84
CA LEU A 21 8.25 7.25 -2.93
C LEU A 21 8.66 5.90 -2.31
N ILE A 22 9.22 4.97 -3.11
CA ILE A 22 9.69 3.69 -2.60
C ILE A 22 10.76 3.89 -1.53
N ILE A 23 11.75 4.77 -1.76
CA ILE A 23 12.78 5.05 -0.76
C ILE A 23 12.15 5.56 0.56
N LYS A 24 11.15 6.44 0.50
CA LYS A 24 10.44 6.92 1.71
C LYS A 24 9.73 5.78 2.44
N ILE A 25 9.06 4.89 1.70
CA ILE A 25 8.33 3.75 2.26
C ILE A 25 9.32 2.73 2.86
N GLU A 26 10.42 2.42 2.19
CA GLU A 26 11.46 1.53 2.70
C GLU A 26 12.03 2.04 4.03
N LEU A 27 12.29 3.35 4.11
CA LEU A 27 12.74 3.99 5.35
C LEU A 27 11.68 3.94 6.45
N ALA A 28 10.41 4.15 6.10
CA ALA A 28 9.31 4.16 7.05
C ALA A 28 9.05 2.78 7.69
N PHE A 29 9.07 1.72 6.87
CA PHE A 29 8.85 0.34 7.32
C PHE A 29 10.15 -0.39 7.68
N LYS A 30 11.31 0.23 7.46
CA LYS A 30 12.65 -0.34 7.67
C LYS A 30 12.83 -1.69 6.95
N HIS A 31 12.25 -1.81 5.76
CA HIS A 31 12.25 -3.02 4.96
C HIS A 31 12.44 -2.65 3.50
N LYS A 32 13.22 -3.46 2.76
CA LYS A 32 13.40 -3.22 1.33
C LYS A 32 12.21 -3.73 0.53
N LEU A 33 11.76 -2.98 -0.46
CA LEU A 33 10.69 -3.39 -1.34
C LEU A 33 11.26 -4.00 -2.63
N ILE A 34 10.64 -5.08 -3.09
CA ILE A 34 10.93 -5.68 -4.39
C ILE A 34 9.99 -5.04 -5.40
N CYS A 35 10.54 -4.39 -6.41
CA CYS A 35 9.77 -3.75 -7.48
C CYS A 35 9.62 -4.69 -8.68
N ILE A 36 8.39 -4.83 -9.16
CA ILE A 36 8.04 -5.56 -10.38
C ILE A 36 7.21 -4.68 -11.31
N ASP A 37 7.27 -4.97 -12.60
CA ASP A 37 6.33 -4.44 -13.59
C ASP A 37 5.18 -5.45 -13.75
N ASP A 38 3.97 -5.02 -13.39
CA ASP A 38 2.72 -5.76 -13.54
C ASP A 38 1.90 -5.09 -14.64
N GLU A 39 1.98 -5.65 -15.85
CA GLU A 39 1.25 -5.20 -17.04
C GLU A 39 1.36 -3.69 -17.33
N GLY A 40 2.55 -3.11 -17.19
CA GLY A 40 2.81 -1.69 -17.43
C GLY A 40 2.75 -0.82 -16.19
N ARG A 41 2.40 -1.38 -15.04
CA ARG A 41 2.32 -0.66 -13.77
C ARG A 41 3.33 -1.23 -12.79
N TYR A 42 4.12 -0.34 -12.19
CA TYR A 42 5.06 -0.78 -11.18
C TYR A 42 4.36 -1.05 -9.86
N ILE A 43 4.71 -2.18 -9.24
CA ILE A 43 4.27 -2.58 -7.92
C ILE A 43 5.52 -2.93 -7.11
N ALA A 44 5.70 -2.24 -5.98
CA ALA A 44 6.76 -2.52 -5.05
C ALA A 44 6.18 -3.20 -3.81
N SER A 45 6.71 -4.35 -3.41
CA SER A 45 6.13 -5.16 -2.33
C SER A 45 7.15 -5.61 -1.31
N ALA A 46 6.69 -5.80 -0.07
CA ALA A 46 7.45 -6.44 0.99
C ALA A 46 6.52 -7.24 1.90
N ASP A 47 6.98 -8.42 2.31
CA ASP A 47 6.36 -9.23 3.35
C ASP A 47 7.01 -8.89 4.69
N LEU A 48 6.19 -8.47 5.66
CA LEU A 48 6.56 -8.36 7.07
C LEU A 48 5.91 -9.51 7.84
N ASP A 49 6.30 -9.68 9.10
CA ASP A 49 5.87 -10.81 9.93
C ASP A 49 4.34 -10.89 10.05
N GLU A 50 3.67 -9.75 10.27
CA GLU A 50 2.22 -9.72 10.54
C GLU A 50 1.34 -9.26 9.34
N PHE A 51 1.95 -8.61 8.34
CA PHE A 51 1.27 -8.07 7.18
C PHE A 51 2.23 -7.88 6.00
N SER A 52 1.72 -7.77 4.78
CA SER A 52 2.49 -7.28 3.63
C SER A 52 2.12 -5.85 3.25
N ILE A 53 3.06 -5.19 2.61
CA ILE A 53 2.86 -3.88 1.98
C ILE A 53 3.03 -4.00 0.47
N ASN A 54 2.17 -3.31 -0.27
CA ASN A 54 2.32 -3.11 -1.71
C ASN A 54 2.12 -1.63 -2.02
N VAL A 55 3.10 -1.02 -2.68
CA VAL A 55 3.01 0.34 -3.23
C VAL A 55 2.78 0.21 -4.72
N ILE A 56 1.69 0.78 -5.21
CA ILE A 56 1.23 0.69 -6.60
C ILE A 56 1.44 2.05 -7.24
N ASP A 57 2.11 2.05 -8.39
CA ASP A 57 2.36 3.26 -9.17
C ASP A 57 1.05 3.83 -9.72
N LYS A 58 0.99 5.17 -9.79
CA LYS A 58 -0.10 5.90 -10.45
C LYS A 58 0.02 5.88 -11.97
N VAL A 59 1.22 5.64 -12.51
CA VAL A 59 1.46 5.60 -13.95
C VAL A 59 1.35 4.18 -14.48
N ASP A 60 0.55 4.02 -15.55
CA ASP A 60 0.56 2.86 -16.41
C ASP A 60 1.30 3.20 -17.72
N ARG A 61 2.35 2.43 -18.02
CA ARG A 61 3.27 2.66 -19.14
C ARG A 61 2.75 2.09 -20.45
N LEU A 62 1.75 1.21 -20.40
CA LEU A 62 1.10 0.65 -21.59
C LEU A 62 -0.09 1.50 -22.03
N SER A 63 -0.78 2.16 -21.10
CA SER A 63 -1.96 2.98 -21.42
C SER A 63 -2.16 4.15 -20.46
N LYS A 64 -2.11 5.37 -21.01
CA LYS A 64 -2.45 6.59 -20.28
C LYS A 64 -3.88 6.60 -19.72
N LEU A 65 -4.80 5.84 -20.32
CA LEU A 65 -6.19 5.73 -19.86
C LEU A 65 -6.32 4.94 -18.55
N LEU A 66 -5.30 4.13 -18.22
CA LEU A 66 -5.25 3.34 -17.01
C LEU A 66 -4.48 4.04 -15.89
N CYS A 67 -3.82 5.18 -16.15
CA CYS A 67 -3.14 5.93 -15.10
C CYS A 67 -4.14 6.41 -14.04
N ASP A 68 -3.74 6.27 -12.78
CA ASP A 68 -4.42 6.85 -11.63
C ASP A 68 -3.88 8.26 -11.33
N GLU A 69 -4.63 9.03 -10.55
CA GLU A 69 -4.19 10.35 -10.09
C GLU A 69 -3.10 10.25 -9.00
N ASP A 70 -3.17 9.21 -8.17
CA ASP A 70 -2.43 9.06 -6.93
C ASP A 70 -1.80 7.67 -6.79
N TYR A 71 -0.71 7.60 -6.03
CA TYR A 71 -0.12 6.33 -5.63
C TYR A 71 -1.02 5.61 -4.62
N THR A 72 -0.95 4.28 -4.61
CA THR A 72 -1.70 3.48 -3.63
C THR A 72 -0.76 2.67 -2.75
N LEU A 73 -0.90 2.77 -1.44
CA LEU A 73 -0.28 1.84 -0.48
C LEU A 73 -1.34 0.89 0.06
N LYS A 74 -1.15 -0.40 -0.17
CA LYS A 74 -2.02 -1.48 0.28
C LYS A 74 -1.32 -2.29 1.36
N ILE A 75 -1.92 -2.36 2.54
CA ILE A 75 -1.46 -3.17 3.67
C ILE A 75 -2.36 -4.41 3.75
N THR A 76 -1.84 -5.60 3.50
CA THR A 76 -2.61 -6.85 3.58
C THR A 76 -2.29 -7.55 4.89
N ILE A 77 -3.29 -7.73 5.76
CA ILE A 77 -3.13 -8.39 7.05
C ILE A 77 -3.37 -9.89 6.92
N TYR A 78 -2.65 -10.69 7.71
CA TYR A 78 -2.76 -12.15 7.72
C TYR A 78 -3.63 -12.70 8.84
N SER A 79 -3.98 -11.87 9.82
CA SER A 79 -4.80 -12.21 10.97
C SER A 79 -5.89 -11.17 11.18
N GLU A 80 -7.11 -11.63 11.49
CA GLU A 80 -8.27 -10.79 11.80
C GLU A 80 -8.06 -9.93 13.05
N GLU A 81 -7.10 -10.28 13.91
CA GLU A 81 -6.76 -9.46 15.07
C GLU A 81 -6.23 -8.08 14.67
N TYR A 82 -5.66 -7.92 13.48
CA TYR A 82 -5.19 -6.63 12.95
C TYR A 82 -6.28 -5.85 12.21
N PHE A 83 -7.49 -6.41 12.07
CA PHE A 83 -8.62 -5.69 11.47
C PHE A 83 -9.29 -4.78 12.50
N ASN A 84 -8.59 -3.72 12.90
CA ASN A 84 -9.07 -2.79 13.93
C ASN A 84 -8.46 -1.39 13.79
N ASP A 85 -9.03 -0.44 14.54
CA ASP A 85 -8.58 0.97 14.54
C ASP A 85 -7.17 1.15 15.11
N GLU A 86 -6.73 0.30 16.04
CA GLU A 86 -5.39 0.37 16.63
C GLU A 86 -4.30 0.10 15.59
N PHE A 87 -4.51 -0.91 14.74
CA PHE A 87 -3.61 -1.22 13.62
C PHE A 87 -3.63 -0.11 12.57
N GLU A 88 -4.81 0.42 12.23
CA GLU A 88 -4.91 1.56 11.31
C GLU A 88 -4.13 2.78 11.83
N GLU A 89 -4.29 3.12 13.12
CA GLU A 89 -3.55 4.20 13.77
C GLU A 89 -2.04 3.93 13.86
N TYR A 90 -1.64 2.66 14.02
CA TYR A 90 -0.23 2.26 13.95
C TYR A 90 0.37 2.58 12.58
N ILE A 91 -0.30 2.21 11.49
CA ILE A 91 0.17 2.51 10.14
C ILE A 91 0.18 4.03 9.89
N LYS A 92 -0.88 4.75 10.27
CA LYS A 92 -0.93 6.22 10.15
C LYS A 92 0.23 6.89 10.88
N LYS A 93 0.59 6.43 12.08
CA LYS A 93 1.74 6.95 12.83
C LYS A 93 3.06 6.72 12.11
N ILE A 94 3.25 5.55 11.47
CA ILE A 94 4.44 5.28 10.64
C ILE A 94 4.50 6.27 9.49
N LEU A 95 3.42 6.41 8.73
CA LEU A 95 3.38 7.31 7.57
C LEU A 95 3.62 8.76 7.97
N HIS A 96 2.93 9.24 9.00
CA HIS A 96 3.03 10.62 9.48
C HIS A 96 4.45 10.96 9.96
N LYS A 97 5.08 10.08 10.75
CA LYS A 97 6.46 10.29 11.26
C LYS A 97 7.50 10.37 10.15
N ASN A 98 7.24 9.74 9.01
CA ASN A 98 8.14 9.72 7.86
C ASN A 98 7.74 10.73 6.76
N GLY A 99 6.81 11.65 7.06
CA GLY A 99 6.41 12.70 6.13
C GLY A 99 5.64 12.19 4.91
N ILE A 100 5.09 10.98 4.97
CA ILE A 100 4.31 10.39 3.88
C ILE A 100 2.87 10.87 4.05
N GLN A 101 2.38 11.63 3.06
CA GLN A 101 1.03 12.19 3.09
C GLN A 101 0.04 11.25 2.39
N TRP A 102 -1.20 11.24 2.87
CA TRP A 102 -2.29 10.48 2.26
C TRP A 102 -3.58 11.31 2.27
N LYS A 103 -4.43 11.10 1.26
CA LYS A 103 -5.72 11.80 1.12
C LYS A 103 -6.83 11.08 1.88
N ARG A 104 -6.80 9.74 1.88
CA ARG A 104 -7.78 8.88 2.55
C ARG A 104 -7.20 7.51 2.85
N CYS A 105 -7.78 6.82 3.82
CA CYS A 105 -7.56 5.42 4.11
C CYS A 105 -8.90 4.67 4.19
N VAL A 106 -8.94 3.44 3.68
CA VAL A 106 -10.16 2.63 3.64
C VAL A 106 -9.82 1.17 3.89
N TRP A 107 -10.55 0.55 4.81
CA TRP A 107 -10.59 -0.89 4.95
C TRP A 107 -11.48 -1.52 3.88
N THR A 108 -10.97 -2.51 3.16
CA THR A 108 -11.80 -3.32 2.26
C THR A 108 -12.05 -4.69 2.90
N PRO A 109 -13.30 -5.03 3.25
CA PRO A 109 -13.62 -6.37 3.72
C PRO A 109 -13.62 -7.35 2.54
N ASP A 110 -12.96 -8.50 2.72
CA ASP A 110 -13.05 -9.62 1.79
C ASP A 110 -14.40 -10.32 1.97
N LYS A 111 -15.44 -9.71 1.40
CA LYS A 111 -16.52 -10.49 0.82
C LYS A 111 -16.46 -10.20 -0.67
N LEU A 112 -15.79 -11.07 -1.41
CA LEU A 112 -16.26 -11.41 -2.76
C LEU A 112 -17.71 -11.85 -2.61
N ALA A 113 -18.63 -10.87 -2.68
CA ALA A 113 -20.04 -11.12 -2.85
C ALA A 113 -20.23 -11.56 -4.30
N CYS A 114 -20.23 -12.87 -4.50
CA CYS A 114 -20.92 -13.54 -5.60
C CYS A 114 -21.96 -14.46 -4.98
#